data_AF-A0AAV0YBY6-F1
#
_entry.id   AF-A0AAV0YBY6-F1
#
_cell.length_a   1.000
_cell.length_b   1.000
_cell.length_c   1.000
_cell.angle_alpha   90.00
_cell.angle_beta   90.00
_cell.angle_gamma   90.00
#
_symmetry.space_group_name_H-M   'P 1'
#
loop_
_entity.id
_entity.type
_entity.pdbx_description
1 polymer ?
#
loop_
_entity_poly.entity_id
_entity_poly.type
_entity_poly.pdbx_seq_one_letter_code
_entity_poly.pdbx_strand_id
1 'polypeptide(L)'
;MYLLRKEEMRLANGGYDAQELVLYHITSKSRALESLKNGLDWRLTRRAKFGCGVAFSNDVDYGNYYANRSTNEGVRVIVMSTVLINDTPYLVTEKLDRKNRLIIPPGTADTTVSPNDHVFVKYTDFESYPLFFIYYRWTPELFKESKYFNAITKNKNKNNKSNNNNNNNNNNNNNNHQRLQQEETLCKQVANLLIDESNSQHVAAKATAATPPYKRRNATKKRRDRRKRAAAAAKAEADANEQQPKTTLSRQSKQALSTPPPRRRRQNRKQRRRSLSPQSKMIIEVPFDYYM
;
A
#
# COMPACT_ATOMS: atom_id res chain seq x y z
N MET A 1 10.27 4.43 13.40
CA MET A 1 10.96 4.75 12.14
C MET A 1 10.37 5.95 11.41
N TYR A 2 9.03 6.09 11.32
CA TYR A 2 8.41 7.24 10.63
C TYR A 2 8.92 8.63 11.09
N LEU A 3 8.92 8.91 12.39
CA LEU A 3 9.40 10.19 12.94
C LEU A 3 10.88 10.46 12.60
N LEU A 4 11.72 9.42 12.61
CA LEU A 4 13.12 9.54 12.21
C LEU A 4 13.22 9.90 10.72
N ARG A 5 12.45 9.23 9.86
CA ARG A 5 12.41 9.51 8.42
C ARG A 5 11.93 10.94 8.14
N LYS A 6 10.95 11.43 8.89
CA LYS A 6 10.48 12.81 8.83
C LYS A 6 11.60 13.80 9.13
N GLU A 7 12.35 13.59 10.20
CA GLU A 7 13.51 14.44 10.55
C GLU A 7 14.62 14.38 9.50
N GLU A 8 14.91 13.20 8.94
CA GLU A 8 15.87 13.06 7.84
C GLU A 8 15.47 13.89 6.61
N MET A 9 14.19 13.81 6.21
CA MET A 9 13.67 14.61 5.10
C MET A 9 13.73 16.10 5.41
N ARG A 10 13.41 16.51 6.65
CA ARG A 10 13.53 17.90 7.10
C ARG A 10 14.95 18.43 6.98
N LEU A 11 15.94 17.66 7.44
CA LEU A 11 17.35 18.03 7.34
C LEU A 11 17.82 18.07 5.88
N ALA A 12 17.40 17.12 5.05
CA ALA A 12 17.73 17.07 3.63
C ALA A 12 17.15 18.28 2.86
N ASN A 13 15.98 18.76 3.28
CA ASN A 13 15.30 19.93 2.72
C ASN A 13 15.76 21.25 3.38
N GLY A 14 16.98 21.30 3.95
CA GLY A 14 17.53 22.55 4.49
C GLY A 14 16.84 23.04 5.77
N GLY A 15 16.16 22.15 6.49
CA GLY A 15 15.45 22.45 7.73
C GLY A 15 13.95 22.68 7.58
N TYR A 16 13.42 22.74 6.35
CA TYR A 16 11.98 22.84 6.09
C TYR A 16 11.28 21.51 6.33
N ASP A 17 10.11 21.54 6.97
CA ASP A 17 9.32 20.34 7.23
C ASP A 17 8.87 19.68 5.92
N ALA A 18 8.96 18.34 5.88
CA ALA A 18 8.42 17.56 4.79
C ALA A 18 6.89 17.71 4.72
N GLN A 19 6.34 17.70 3.51
CA GLN A 19 4.90 17.76 3.33
C GLN A 19 4.26 16.47 3.85
N GLU A 20 3.29 16.60 4.74
CA GLU A 20 2.49 15.49 5.26
C GLU A 20 1.08 15.53 4.69
N LEU A 21 0.67 14.48 3.98
CA LEU A 21 -0.70 14.33 3.50
C LEU A 21 -1.41 13.18 4.22
N VAL A 22 -2.69 13.37 4.52
CA VAL A 22 -3.58 12.29 4.94
C VAL A 22 -4.13 11.62 3.69
N LEU A 23 -3.74 10.37 3.46
CA LEU A 23 -4.12 9.59 2.29
C LEU A 23 -4.71 8.23 2.68
N TYR A 24 -5.40 7.61 1.74
CA TYR A 24 -6.17 6.39 1.94
C TYR A 24 -5.61 5.23 1.14
N HIS A 25 -5.40 4.09 1.78
CA HIS A 25 -5.07 2.83 1.15
C HIS A 25 -6.21 1.83 1.35
N ILE A 26 -6.92 1.47 0.27
CA ILE A 26 -8.04 0.53 0.34
C ILE A 26 -7.54 -0.88 0.04
N THR A 27 -7.82 -1.81 0.95
CA THR A 27 -7.38 -3.20 0.84
C THR A 27 -8.44 -4.17 1.41
N SER A 28 -8.19 -5.47 1.28
CA SER A 28 -9.07 -6.49 1.88
C SER A 28 -8.79 -6.65 3.37
N LYS A 29 -9.72 -7.23 4.12
CA LYS A 29 -9.57 -7.44 5.57
C LYS A 29 -8.35 -8.31 5.88
N SER A 30 -8.16 -9.40 5.15
CA SER A 30 -7.02 -10.30 5.36
C SER A 30 -5.68 -9.56 5.18
N ARG A 31 -5.56 -8.78 4.10
CA ARG A 31 -4.38 -7.97 3.78
C ARG A 31 -4.15 -6.86 4.79
N ALA A 32 -5.18 -6.16 5.25
CA ALA A 32 -5.04 -5.16 6.29
C ALA A 32 -4.47 -5.74 7.60
N LEU A 33 -4.95 -6.92 8.00
CA LEU A 33 -4.44 -7.62 9.20
C LEU A 33 -3.00 -8.10 9.03
N GLU A 34 -2.63 -8.53 7.81
CA GLU A 34 -1.24 -8.84 7.47
C GLU A 34 -0.35 -7.60 7.55
N SER A 35 -0.81 -6.48 6.98
CA SER A 35 -0.09 -5.21 7.01
C SER A 35 0.11 -4.65 8.42
N LEU A 36 -0.81 -4.92 9.34
CA LEU A 36 -0.65 -4.52 10.75
C LEU A 36 0.54 -5.25 11.41
N LYS A 37 0.82 -6.49 11.00
CA LYS A 37 1.90 -7.31 11.56
C LYS A 37 3.24 -7.04 10.88
N ASN A 38 3.21 -6.89 9.56
CA ASN A 38 4.41 -6.90 8.73
C ASN A 38 4.74 -5.55 8.08
N GLY A 39 3.87 -4.54 8.24
CA GLY A 39 3.92 -3.31 7.45
C GLY A 39 3.22 -3.45 6.10
N LEU A 40 2.99 -2.32 5.43
CA LEU A 40 2.36 -2.29 4.10
C LEU A 40 3.35 -2.84 3.04
N ASP A 41 3.16 -4.09 2.61
CA ASP A 41 4.03 -4.70 1.59
C ASP A 41 3.46 -4.53 0.18
N TRP A 42 4.12 -3.68 -0.62
CA TRP A 42 3.75 -3.47 -2.02
C TRP A 42 3.97 -4.70 -2.90
N ARG A 43 4.86 -5.62 -2.52
CA ARG A 43 5.18 -6.84 -3.28
C ARG A 43 3.98 -7.78 -3.38
N LEU A 44 3.05 -7.65 -2.44
CA LEU A 44 1.78 -8.38 -2.45
C LEU A 44 0.77 -7.78 -3.45
N THR A 45 1.01 -6.57 -3.96
CA THR A 45 0.12 -5.85 -4.86
C THR A 45 0.53 -6.07 -6.31
N ARG A 46 -0.42 -6.51 -7.15
CA ARG A 46 -0.17 -6.75 -8.59
C ARG A 46 -0.26 -5.48 -9.44
N ARG A 47 -0.76 -4.39 -8.88
CA ARG A 47 -1.01 -3.13 -9.60
C ARG A 47 0.23 -2.24 -9.49
N ALA A 48 0.86 -1.97 -10.63
CA ALA A 48 2.05 -1.14 -10.70
C ALA A 48 1.93 -0.05 -11.79
N LYS A 49 0.71 0.46 -12.02
CA LYS A 49 0.44 1.45 -13.10
C LYS A 49 1.26 2.72 -12.95
N PHE A 50 1.44 3.18 -11.71
CA PHE A 50 2.16 4.41 -11.38
C PHE A 50 3.46 4.17 -10.62
N GLY A 51 3.86 2.91 -10.46
CA GLY A 51 4.99 2.52 -9.60
C GLY A 51 4.80 1.16 -8.94
N CYS A 52 5.90 0.46 -8.66
CA CYS A 52 5.97 -0.73 -7.82
C CYS A 52 6.18 -0.34 -6.35
N GLY A 53 5.17 0.28 -5.75
CA GLY A 53 5.19 0.70 -4.36
C GLY A 53 3.80 0.64 -3.74
N VAL A 54 3.68 1.10 -2.50
CA VAL A 54 2.40 1.17 -1.81
C VAL A 54 1.63 2.36 -2.37
N ALA A 55 0.45 2.08 -2.95
CA ALA A 55 -0.40 3.10 -3.54
C ALA A 55 -1.40 3.64 -2.52
N PHE A 56 -1.44 4.95 -2.38
CA PHE A 56 -2.39 5.72 -1.60
C PHE A 56 -3.21 6.61 -2.51
N SER A 57 -4.38 7.03 -2.05
CA SER A 57 -5.25 7.96 -2.75
C SER A 57 -5.69 9.10 -1.84
N ASN A 58 -5.83 10.31 -2.38
CA ASN A 58 -6.47 11.42 -1.67
C ASN A 58 -8.01 11.37 -1.74
N ASP A 59 -8.57 10.42 -2.50
CA ASP A 59 -10.00 10.26 -2.70
C ASP A 59 -10.40 8.81 -2.36
N VAL A 60 -11.21 8.66 -1.31
CA VAL A 60 -11.66 7.35 -0.84
C VAL A 60 -12.46 6.60 -1.91
N ASP A 61 -13.31 7.31 -2.67
CA ASP A 61 -14.11 6.69 -3.73
C ASP A 61 -13.22 6.22 -4.88
N TYR A 62 -12.21 7.02 -5.25
CA TYR A 62 -11.22 6.63 -6.25
C TYR A 62 -10.49 5.35 -5.83
N GLY A 63 -9.94 5.35 -4.62
CA GLY A 63 -9.20 4.23 -4.08
C GLY A 63 -10.05 2.97 -3.94
N ASN A 64 -11.32 3.09 -3.53
CA ASN A 64 -12.25 1.97 -3.44
C ASN A 64 -12.66 1.42 -4.82
N TYR A 65 -12.93 2.30 -5.78
CA TYR A 65 -13.28 1.94 -7.16
C TYR A 65 -12.17 1.13 -7.83
N TYR A 66 -10.92 1.58 -7.62
CA TYR A 66 -9.70 0.91 -8.07
C TYR A 66 -9.04 0.08 -6.97
N ALA A 67 -9.79 -0.49 -6.03
CA ALA A 67 -9.26 -1.51 -5.12
C ALA A 67 -9.21 -2.89 -5.81
N ASN A 68 -8.47 -3.85 -5.24
CA ASN A 68 -8.50 -5.22 -5.73
C ASN A 68 -9.89 -5.83 -5.50
N ARG A 69 -10.48 -6.39 -6.56
CA ARG A 69 -11.81 -7.03 -6.52
C ARG A 69 -11.74 -8.55 -6.44
N SER A 70 -10.56 -9.14 -6.64
CA SER A 70 -10.39 -10.59 -6.71
C SER A 70 -10.37 -11.28 -5.34
N THR A 71 -10.49 -10.53 -4.24
CA THR A 71 -10.29 -11.10 -2.90
C THR A 71 -11.50 -11.90 -2.41
N ASN A 72 -12.65 -11.85 -3.10
CA ASN A 72 -13.92 -12.48 -2.69
C ASN A 72 -14.34 -12.19 -1.23
N GLU A 73 -13.68 -11.24 -0.57
CA GLU A 73 -13.96 -10.80 0.78
C GLU A 73 -15.08 -9.77 0.74
N GLY A 74 -16.21 -10.06 1.36
CA GLY A 74 -17.32 -9.12 1.52
C GLY A 74 -17.02 -7.95 2.48
N VAL A 75 -15.83 -7.92 3.09
CA VAL A 75 -15.37 -6.86 3.99
C VAL A 75 -14.08 -6.28 3.45
N ARG A 76 -14.02 -4.96 3.36
CA ARG A 76 -12.84 -4.19 2.98
C ARG A 76 -12.43 -3.27 4.11
N VAL A 77 -11.21 -2.76 3.99
CA VAL A 77 -10.61 -1.87 4.98
C VAL A 77 -10.02 -0.67 4.26
N ILE A 78 -10.38 0.52 4.75
CA ILE A 78 -9.71 1.76 4.39
C ILE A 78 -8.64 2.00 5.47
N VAL A 79 -7.38 2.00 5.06
CA VAL A 79 -6.26 2.36 5.91
C VAL A 79 -5.99 3.85 5.68
N MET A 80 -6.36 4.69 6.65
CA MET A 80 -6.05 6.11 6.63
C MET A 80 -4.66 6.32 7.20
N SER A 81 -3.77 6.97 6.44
CA SER A 81 -2.35 7.09 6.78
C SER A 81 -1.87 8.52 6.58
N THR A 82 -0.95 8.98 7.44
CA THR A 82 -0.13 10.15 7.15
C THR A 82 1.03 9.71 6.27
N VAL A 83 1.25 10.40 5.16
CA VAL A 83 2.27 10.06 4.16
C VAL A 83 3.20 11.26 3.97
N LEU A 84 4.50 11.01 4.08
CA LEU A 84 5.54 12.00 3.81
C LEU A 84 5.76 12.12 2.29
N ILE A 85 5.71 13.35 1.80
CA ILE A 85 5.93 13.69 0.40
C ILE A 85 7.06 14.71 0.34
N ASN A 86 8.05 14.44 -0.51
CA ASN A 86 9.10 15.41 -0.80
C ASN A 86 8.60 16.50 -1.77
N ASP A 87 9.26 17.65 -1.78
CA ASP A 87 8.81 18.87 -2.49
C ASP A 87 8.64 18.69 -4.01
N THR A 88 9.24 17.64 -4.58
CA THR A 88 9.23 17.38 -6.02
C THR A 88 8.75 15.96 -6.32
N PRO A 89 7.43 15.70 -6.18
CA PRO A 89 6.89 14.41 -6.59
C PRO A 89 7.06 14.21 -8.11
N TYR A 90 7.33 12.98 -8.52
CA TYR A 90 7.46 12.64 -9.92
C TYR A 90 6.09 12.34 -10.55
N LEU A 91 5.63 13.23 -11.43
CA LEU A 91 4.39 13.03 -12.17
C LEU A 91 4.58 11.93 -13.24
N VAL A 92 3.86 10.83 -13.08
CA VAL A 92 3.92 9.71 -14.04
C VAL A 92 3.17 10.11 -15.29
N THR A 93 3.87 10.20 -16.42
CA THR A 93 3.22 10.44 -17.71
C THR A 93 2.70 9.13 -18.30
N GLU A 94 1.54 9.15 -18.97
CA GLU A 94 0.94 7.94 -19.57
C GLU A 94 1.81 7.28 -20.64
N LYS A 95 2.77 8.03 -21.19
CA LYS A 95 3.73 7.57 -22.20
C LYS A 95 4.88 6.74 -21.62
N LEU A 96 5.03 6.70 -20.28
CA LEU A 96 6.01 5.85 -19.62
C LEU A 96 5.51 4.40 -19.64
N ASP A 97 5.66 3.81 -20.84
CA ASP A 97 5.46 2.45 -21.30
C ASP A 97 4.70 1.45 -20.42
N ARG A 98 3.66 0.85 -21.02
CA ARG A 98 3.03 -0.43 -20.58
C ARG A 98 4.05 -1.57 -20.34
N LYS A 99 5.29 -1.45 -20.86
CA LYS A 99 6.40 -2.38 -20.65
C LYS A 99 7.30 -2.04 -19.46
N ASN A 100 7.46 -0.77 -19.10
CA ASN A 100 8.37 -0.34 -18.06
C ASN A 100 7.61 -0.10 -16.77
N ARG A 101 7.43 -1.18 -15.99
CA ARG A 101 6.97 -1.08 -14.61
C ARG A 101 7.99 -0.25 -13.84
N LEU A 102 7.63 0.99 -13.51
CA LEU A 102 8.50 1.88 -12.76
C LEU A 102 8.74 1.25 -11.38
N ILE A 103 9.93 0.71 -11.14
CA ILE A 103 10.25 0.09 -9.84
C ILE A 103 10.60 1.17 -8.81
N ILE A 104 11.29 2.22 -9.24
CA ILE A 104 11.77 3.32 -8.41
C ILE A 104 11.59 4.63 -9.21
N PRO A 105 11.12 5.73 -8.59
CA PRO A 105 11.04 7.04 -9.21
C PRO A 105 12.42 7.50 -9.71
N PRO A 106 12.51 8.22 -10.85
CA PRO A 106 13.77 8.76 -11.32
C PRO A 106 14.21 9.97 -10.49
N GLY A 107 15.53 10.22 -10.49
CA GLY A 107 16.13 11.39 -9.84
C GLY A 107 16.08 11.30 -8.32
N THR A 108 15.66 12.38 -7.68
CA THR A 108 15.56 12.52 -6.21
C THR A 108 14.12 12.45 -5.71
N ALA A 109 13.17 12.12 -6.57
CA ALA A 109 11.77 12.00 -6.18
C ALA A 109 11.61 10.77 -5.27
N ASP A 110 10.83 10.91 -4.21
CA ASP A 110 10.50 9.85 -3.25
C ASP A 110 9.08 9.28 -3.48
N THR A 111 8.30 9.99 -4.28
CA THR A 111 6.87 9.77 -4.49
C THR A 111 6.58 9.90 -5.96
N THR A 112 5.78 8.97 -6.50
CA THR A 112 5.20 9.14 -7.82
C THR A 112 3.73 9.47 -7.72
N VAL A 113 3.27 10.36 -8.60
CA VAL A 113 1.89 10.85 -8.62
C VAL A 113 1.27 10.55 -9.97
N SER A 114 0.03 10.06 -9.95
CA SER A 114 -0.76 9.83 -11.17
C SER A 114 -1.07 11.14 -11.91
N PRO A 115 -1.26 11.13 -13.24
CA PRO A 115 -1.62 12.33 -14.01
C PRO A 115 -2.85 13.12 -13.54
N ASN A 116 -3.74 12.47 -12.79
CA ASN A 116 -4.98 13.04 -12.26
C ASN A 116 -4.89 13.35 -10.76
N ASP A 117 -3.69 13.34 -10.18
CA ASP A 117 -3.41 13.65 -8.77
C ASP A 117 -4.23 12.86 -7.75
N HIS A 118 -4.71 11.68 -8.13
CA HIS A 118 -5.52 10.82 -7.27
C HIS A 118 -4.75 9.66 -6.64
N VAL A 119 -3.56 9.33 -7.16
CA VAL A 119 -2.74 8.23 -6.66
C VAL A 119 -1.33 8.71 -6.37
N PHE A 120 -0.87 8.38 -5.17
CA PHE A 120 0.48 8.64 -4.67
C PHE A 120 1.12 7.28 -4.37
N VAL A 121 2.29 7.00 -4.92
CA VAL A 121 2.99 5.74 -4.67
C VAL A 121 4.26 6.01 -3.88
N LYS A 122 4.40 5.29 -2.77
CA LYS A 122 5.57 5.32 -1.89
C LYS A 122 6.35 4.02 -1.99
N TYR A 123 7.68 4.14 -1.97
CA TYR A 123 8.60 3.02 -2.22
C TYR A 123 9.31 2.57 -0.94
N THR A 124 9.22 3.38 0.12
CA THR A 124 9.84 3.13 1.42
C THR A 124 8.75 2.98 2.48
N ASP A 125 8.84 1.91 3.29
CA ASP A 125 7.84 1.59 4.31
C ASP A 125 7.77 2.65 5.42
N PHE A 126 8.86 3.38 5.66
CA PHE A 126 8.99 4.38 6.72
C PHE A 126 8.45 5.76 6.34
N GLU A 127 7.96 5.94 5.12
CA GLU A 127 7.41 7.21 4.63
C GLU A 127 5.88 7.29 4.76
N SER A 128 5.27 6.29 5.38
CA SER A 128 3.84 6.28 5.70
C SER A 128 3.61 5.78 7.12
N TYR A 129 2.60 6.34 7.78
CA TYR A 129 2.18 5.95 9.12
C TYR A 129 0.67 5.72 9.15
N PRO A 130 0.20 4.47 9.33
CA PRO A 130 -1.23 4.19 9.39
C PRO A 130 -1.82 4.75 10.70
N LEU A 131 -2.81 5.63 10.58
CA LEU A 131 -3.53 6.23 11.70
C LEU A 131 -4.74 5.38 12.10
N PHE A 132 -5.56 4.97 11.13
CA PHE A 132 -6.82 4.28 11.39
C PHE A 132 -7.12 3.19 10.36
N PHE A 133 -7.84 2.16 10.81
CA PHE A 133 -8.36 1.07 9.99
C PHE A 133 -9.88 1.10 10.04
N ILE A 134 -10.52 1.48 8.94
CA ILE A 134 -11.98 1.63 8.84
C ILE A 134 -12.53 0.41 8.10
N TYR A 135 -13.22 -0.46 8.82
CA TYR A 135 -13.84 -1.66 8.27
C TYR A 135 -15.22 -1.33 7.70
N TYR A 136 -15.50 -1.78 6.48
CA TYR A 136 -16.81 -1.63 5.86
C TYR A 136 -17.17 -2.86 5.04
N ARG A 137 -18.47 -3.11 4.92
CA ARG A 137 -18.99 -4.17 4.06
C ARG A 137 -18.96 -3.68 2.62
N TRP A 138 -18.26 -4.38 1.75
CA TRP A 138 -18.26 -4.09 0.33
C TRP A 138 -19.43 -4.81 -0.33
N THR A 139 -20.23 -4.06 -1.09
CA THR A 139 -21.32 -4.60 -1.90
C THR A 139 -21.21 -4.11 -3.35
N PRO A 140 -21.75 -4.86 -4.33
CA PRO A 140 -21.79 -4.42 -5.72
C PRO A 140 -22.55 -3.10 -5.94
N GLU A 141 -23.49 -2.75 -5.07
CA GLU A 141 -24.28 -1.51 -5.13
C GLU A 141 -23.39 -0.30 -4.86
N LEU A 142 -22.58 -0.33 -3.79
CA LEU A 142 -21.60 0.72 -3.48
C LEU A 142 -20.62 0.95 -4.65
N PHE A 143 -20.33 -0.10 -5.43
CA PHE A 143 -19.49 0.02 -6.61
C PHE A 143 -20.17 0.80 -7.75
N LYS A 144 -21.49 0.61 -7.95
CA LYS A 144 -22.28 1.31 -8.96
C LYS A 144 -22.52 2.78 -8.59
N GLU A 145 -22.56 3.08 -7.29
CA GLU A 145 -22.72 4.44 -6.74
C GLU A 145 -21.47 5.31 -6.89
N SER A 146 -20.30 4.70 -7.11
CA SER A 146 -19.05 5.43 -7.30
C SER A 146 -19.13 6.44 -8.46
N LYS A 147 -18.62 7.65 -8.24
CA LYS A 147 -18.61 8.70 -9.29
C LYS A 147 -17.73 8.30 -10.48
N TYR A 148 -16.79 7.38 -10.27
CA TYR A 148 -15.92 6.83 -11.30
C TYR A 148 -16.59 5.72 -12.14
N PHE A 149 -17.71 5.15 -11.67
CA PHE A 149 -18.45 4.15 -12.43
C PHE A 149 -19.06 4.76 -13.72
N ASN A 150 -19.74 5.90 -13.58
CA ASN A 150 -20.47 6.54 -14.68
C ASN A 150 -19.56 7.25 -15.70
N ALA A 151 -18.40 7.74 -15.27
CA ALA A 151 -17.45 8.38 -16.17
C ALA A 151 -16.97 7.42 -17.27
N ILE A 152 -16.76 6.14 -16.92
CA ILE A 152 -16.30 5.13 -17.86
C ILE A 152 -17.42 4.68 -18.81
N THR A 153 -18.65 4.53 -18.31
CA THR A 153 -19.79 4.11 -19.16
C THR A 153 -20.16 5.18 -20.18
N LYS A 154 -20.17 6.47 -19.79
CA LYS A 154 -20.42 7.59 -20.71
C LYS A 154 -19.37 7.70 -21.81
N ASN A 155 -18.08 7.56 -21.48
CA ASN A 155 -17.01 7.61 -22.47
C ASN A 155 -17.06 6.46 -23.47
N LYS A 156 -17.45 5.25 -23.04
CA LYS A 156 -17.69 4.12 -23.96
C LYS A 156 -18.81 4.42 -24.96
N ASN A 157 -19.92 5.00 -24.49
CA ASN A 157 -21.05 5.34 -25.37
C ASN A 157 -20.69 6.42 -26.39
N LYS A 158 -19.87 7.42 -26.00
CA LYS A 158 -19.41 8.48 -26.91
C LYS A 158 -18.48 7.92 -28.00
N ASN A 159 -17.57 7.03 -27.65
CA ASN A 159 -16.67 6.37 -28.62
C ASN A 159 -17.44 5.44 -29.56
N ASN A 160 -18.43 4.69 -29.06
CA ASN A 160 -19.28 3.86 -29.90
C ASN A 160 -20.14 4.70 -30.87
N LYS A 161 -20.65 5.85 -30.43
CA LYS A 161 -21.42 6.77 -31.29
C LYS A 161 -20.56 7.43 -32.37
N SER A 162 -19.28 7.72 -32.07
CA SER A 162 -18.33 8.25 -33.06
C SER A 162 -17.86 7.20 -34.06
N ASN A 163 -17.80 5.93 -33.69
CA ASN A 163 -17.43 4.84 -34.59
C ASN A 163 -18.60 4.32 -35.44
N ASN A 164 -19.86 4.59 -35.06
CA ASN A 164 -21.03 4.18 -35.84
C ASN A 164 -21.23 4.97 -37.15
N ASN A 165 -20.46 6.03 -37.40
CA ASN A 165 -20.45 6.71 -38.70
C ASN A 165 -19.43 6.16 -39.69
N ASN A 166 -18.59 5.20 -39.30
CA ASN A 166 -17.64 4.53 -40.19
C ASN A 166 -17.51 3.05 -39.79
N ASN A 167 -18.21 2.19 -40.53
CA ASN A 167 -18.18 0.71 -40.57
C ASN A 167 -19.43 0.00 -40.05
N ASN A 168 -20.26 -0.35 -41.03
CA ASN A 168 -21.11 -1.53 -41.05
C ASN A 168 -20.22 -2.80 -41.03
N ASN A 169 -19.75 -3.20 -39.85
CA ASN A 169 -19.33 -4.57 -39.48
C ASN A 169 -18.63 -4.50 -38.13
N ASN A 170 -19.20 -5.09 -37.07
CA ASN A 170 -18.74 -6.40 -36.58
C ASN A 170 -19.46 -6.78 -35.26
N ASN A 171 -20.01 -7.97 -35.28
CA ASN A 171 -20.86 -8.58 -34.26
C ASN A 171 -19.99 -9.33 -33.24
N ASN A 172 -19.35 -8.64 -32.27
CA ASN A 172 -18.49 -9.37 -31.31
C ASN A 172 -18.32 -8.78 -29.89
N ASN A 173 -19.23 -7.93 -29.39
CA ASN A 173 -19.09 -7.33 -28.05
C ASN A 173 -20.00 -7.93 -26.96
N ASN A 174 -20.66 -9.06 -27.23
CA ASN A 174 -21.62 -9.67 -26.29
C ASN A 174 -20.95 -10.46 -25.14
N ASN A 175 -19.68 -10.88 -25.32
CA ASN A 175 -19.01 -11.79 -24.37
C ASN A 175 -18.65 -11.16 -23.01
N ASN A 176 -18.41 -9.84 -22.94
CA ASN A 176 -18.04 -9.19 -21.68
C ASN A 176 -19.24 -8.99 -20.75
N HIS A 177 -20.46 -8.81 -21.29
CA HIS A 177 -21.66 -8.67 -20.47
C HIS A 177 -22.06 -10.02 -19.87
N GLN A 178 -21.97 -11.08 -20.67
CA GLN A 178 -22.27 -12.44 -20.23
C GLN A 178 -21.32 -12.93 -19.12
N ARG A 179 -20.02 -12.58 -19.21
CA ARG A 179 -19.05 -12.92 -18.17
C ARG A 179 -19.33 -12.23 -16.82
N LEU A 180 -19.72 -10.96 -16.82
CA LEU A 180 -20.07 -10.24 -15.58
C LEU A 180 -21.33 -10.83 -14.92
N GLN A 181 -22.32 -11.24 -15.71
CA GLN A 181 -23.52 -11.92 -15.19
C GLN A 181 -23.20 -13.31 -14.60
N GLN A 182 -22.28 -14.05 -15.23
CA GLN A 182 -21.77 -15.33 -14.71
C GLN A 182 -21.00 -15.15 -13.39
N GLU A 183 -20.16 -14.12 -13.28
CA GLU A 183 -19.43 -13.82 -12.05
C GLU A 183 -20.41 -13.41 -10.91
N GLU A 184 -21.48 -12.66 -11.22
CA GLU A 184 -22.50 -12.28 -10.23
C GLU A 184 -23.33 -13.48 -9.73
N THR A 185 -23.68 -14.41 -10.62
CA THR A 185 -24.42 -15.63 -10.25
C THR A 185 -23.56 -16.58 -9.40
N LEU A 186 -22.28 -16.74 -9.74
CA LEU A 186 -21.33 -17.49 -8.92
C LEU A 186 -21.17 -16.90 -7.52
N CYS A 187 -21.08 -15.57 -7.40
CA CYS A 187 -20.98 -14.92 -6.08
C CYS A 187 -22.23 -15.16 -5.22
N LYS A 188 -23.43 -15.11 -5.82
CA LYS A 188 -24.70 -15.42 -5.13
C LYS A 188 -24.75 -16.88 -4.68
N GLN A 189 -24.31 -17.82 -5.50
CA GLN A 189 -24.27 -19.25 -5.14
C GLN A 189 -23.30 -19.53 -3.99
N VAL A 190 -22.09 -18.96 -4.02
CA VAL A 190 -21.10 -19.12 -2.95
C VAL A 190 -21.59 -18.51 -1.63
N ALA A 191 -22.28 -17.37 -1.69
CA ALA A 191 -22.86 -16.75 -0.51
C ALA A 191 -23.93 -17.64 0.16
N ASN A 192 -24.79 -18.28 -0.64
CA ASN A 192 -25.83 -19.18 -0.12
C ASN A 192 -25.21 -20.43 0.53
N LEU A 193 -24.18 -21.03 -0.08
CA LEU A 193 -23.48 -22.19 0.49
C LEU A 193 -22.85 -21.90 1.87
N LEU A 194 -22.27 -20.71 2.05
CA LEU A 194 -21.66 -20.32 3.32
C LEU A 194 -22.71 -20.11 4.42
N ILE A 195 -23.92 -19.66 4.07
CA ILE A 195 -25.02 -19.52 5.03
C ILE A 195 -25.48 -20.90 5.52
N ASP A 196 -25.63 -21.86 4.60
CA ASP A 196 -26.05 -23.22 4.94
C ASP A 196 -25.02 -23.96 5.82
N GLU A 197 -23.72 -23.77 5.55
CA GLU A 197 -22.65 -24.39 6.33
C GLU A 197 -22.59 -23.81 7.77
N SER A 198 -22.82 -22.51 7.92
CA SER A 198 -22.88 -21.87 9.24
C SER A 198 -24.05 -22.37 10.09
N ASN A 199 -25.20 -22.65 9.46
CA ASN A 199 -26.37 -23.22 10.12
C ASN A 199 -26.13 -24.68 10.57
N SER A 200 -25.41 -25.46 9.77
CA SER A 200 -25.06 -26.85 10.11
C SER A 200 -24.11 -26.96 11.30
N GLN A 201 -23.11 -26.07 11.40
CA GLN A 201 -22.18 -26.05 12.54
C GLN A 201 -22.85 -25.65 13.87
N HIS A 202 -23.86 -24.78 13.84
CA HIS A 202 -24.64 -24.42 15.02
C HIS A 202 -25.46 -25.60 15.59
N VAL A 203 -25.89 -26.54 14.75
CA VAL A 203 -26.58 -27.75 15.21
C VAL A 203 -25.61 -28.73 15.88
N ALA A 204 -24.39 -28.88 15.34
CA ALA A 204 -23.37 -29.75 15.90
C ALA A 204 -22.85 -29.28 17.27
N ALA A 205 -22.64 -27.96 17.45
CA ALA A 205 -22.16 -27.40 18.71
C ALA A 205 -23.15 -27.59 19.88
N LYS A 206 -24.46 -27.65 19.57
CA LYS A 206 -25.53 -27.85 20.57
C LYS A 206 -25.58 -29.30 21.08
N ALA A 207 -25.08 -30.27 20.32
CA ALA A 207 -25.02 -31.68 20.74
C ALA A 207 -23.82 -31.98 21.67
N THR A 208 -22.74 -31.20 21.64
CA THR A 208 -21.54 -31.44 22.46
C THR A 208 -21.56 -30.82 23.87
N ALA A 209 -22.59 -30.06 24.22
CA ALA A 209 -22.70 -29.40 25.54
C ALA A 209 -23.15 -30.35 26.69
N ALA A 210 -23.42 -31.63 26.41
CA ALA A 210 -23.92 -32.60 27.38
C ALA A 210 -22.84 -33.53 27.99
N THR A 211 -21.56 -33.12 28.01
CA THR A 211 -20.49 -33.95 28.62
C THR A 211 -20.09 -33.43 30.01
N PRO A 212 -20.19 -34.24 31.09
CA PRO A 212 -19.99 -33.79 32.47
C PRO A 212 -18.53 -33.38 32.78
N PRO A 213 -18.33 -32.38 33.66
CA PRO A 213 -17.07 -31.63 33.79
C PRO A 213 -16.01 -32.28 34.70
N TYR A 214 -15.85 -33.61 34.71
CA TYR A 214 -15.00 -34.26 35.73
C TYR A 214 -13.54 -34.57 35.32
N LYS A 215 -13.14 -34.51 34.03
CA LYS A 215 -11.79 -34.97 33.61
C LYS A 215 -10.75 -33.89 33.25
N ARG A 216 -11.07 -32.59 33.39
CA ARG A 216 -10.20 -31.50 32.89
C ARG A 216 -9.08 -31.04 33.84
N ARG A 217 -9.06 -31.46 35.11
CA ARG A 217 -8.07 -30.99 36.11
C ARG A 217 -6.69 -31.64 36.02
N ASN A 218 -6.53 -32.79 35.35
CA ASN A 218 -5.24 -33.52 35.36
C ASN A 218 -4.32 -33.17 34.17
N ALA A 219 -4.84 -32.60 33.08
CA ALA A 219 -4.06 -32.29 31.88
C ALA A 219 -3.20 -31.01 32.00
N THR A 220 -3.61 -30.05 32.83
CA THR A 220 -2.91 -28.76 33.00
C THR A 220 -1.64 -28.89 33.86
N LYS A 221 -1.60 -29.83 34.82
CA LYS A 221 -0.42 -30.07 35.67
C LYS A 221 0.76 -30.62 34.86
N LYS A 222 0.52 -31.63 34.01
CA LYS A 222 1.54 -32.26 33.16
C LYS A 222 2.20 -31.30 32.17
N ARG A 223 1.46 -30.29 31.68
CA ARG A 223 1.97 -29.28 30.73
C ARG A 223 2.86 -28.24 31.40
N ARG A 224 2.61 -27.91 32.67
CA ARG A 224 3.45 -26.99 33.47
C ARG A 224 4.81 -27.61 33.80
N ASP A 225 4.84 -28.90 34.12
CA ASP A 225 6.08 -29.61 34.45
C ASP A 225 7.00 -29.79 33.22
N ARG A 226 6.44 -30.03 32.03
CA ARG A 226 7.22 -30.05 30.78
C ARG A 226 7.86 -28.70 30.46
N ARG A 227 7.16 -27.57 30.69
CA ARG A 227 7.73 -26.22 30.49
C ARG A 227 8.87 -25.92 31.46
N LYS A 228 8.75 -26.34 32.73
CA LYS A 228 9.82 -26.17 33.71
C LYS A 228 11.09 -26.95 33.35
N ARG A 229 10.95 -28.19 32.86
CA ARG A 229 12.11 -29.01 32.43
C ARG A 229 12.79 -28.45 31.17
N ALA A 230 12.01 -27.96 30.20
CA ALA A 230 12.57 -27.34 28.99
C ALA A 230 13.33 -26.04 29.29
N ALA A 231 12.82 -25.22 30.21
CA ALA A 231 13.52 -24.00 30.65
C ALA A 231 14.83 -24.29 31.40
N ALA A 232 14.86 -25.35 32.22
CA ALA A 232 16.09 -25.77 32.91
C ALA A 232 17.16 -26.29 31.93
N ALA A 233 16.76 -27.04 30.90
CA ALA A 233 17.69 -27.54 29.88
C ALA A 233 18.30 -26.40 29.04
N ALA A 234 17.49 -25.42 28.63
CA ALA A 234 17.98 -24.27 27.86
C ALA A 234 18.97 -23.40 28.66
N LYS A 235 18.80 -23.32 29.98
CA LYS A 235 19.74 -22.58 30.84
C LYS A 235 21.10 -23.30 30.95
N ALA A 236 21.10 -24.63 31.04
CA ALA A 236 22.33 -25.42 31.09
C ALA A 236 23.15 -25.35 29.79
N GLU A 237 22.50 -25.23 28.62
CA GLU A 237 23.21 -25.04 27.34
C GLU A 237 23.82 -23.64 27.19
N ALA A 238 23.20 -22.61 27.77
CA ALA A 238 23.74 -21.25 27.73
C ALA A 238 25.05 -21.13 28.54
N ASP A 239 25.08 -21.75 29.73
CA ASP A 239 26.25 -21.70 30.61
C ASP A 239 27.44 -22.53 30.07
N ALA A 240 27.18 -23.51 29.20
CA ALA A 240 28.24 -24.33 28.58
C ALA A 240 28.99 -23.62 27.43
N ASN A 241 28.42 -22.55 26.86
CA ASN A 241 28.98 -21.89 25.67
C ASN A 241 29.83 -20.64 25.99
N GLU A 242 29.99 -20.30 27.27
CA GLU A 242 30.75 -19.10 27.71
C GLU A 242 32.27 -19.35 27.86
N GLN A 243 32.76 -20.56 27.58
CA GLN A 243 34.18 -20.92 27.74
C GLN A 243 35.02 -20.95 26.45
N GLN A 244 34.55 -20.39 25.33
CA GLN A 244 35.39 -20.30 24.12
C GLN A 244 36.32 -19.07 24.13
N PRO A 245 37.64 -19.24 23.94
CA PRO A 245 38.61 -18.15 23.98
C PRO A 245 38.51 -17.25 22.75
N LYS A 246 38.50 -15.93 23.00
CA LYS A 246 38.52 -14.85 22.00
C LYS A 246 39.76 -14.93 21.10
N THR A 247 39.57 -15.31 19.84
CA THR A 247 40.59 -15.20 18.79
C THR A 247 40.80 -13.73 18.42
N THR A 248 42.00 -13.22 18.72
CA THR A 248 42.45 -11.87 18.38
C THR A 248 42.98 -11.89 16.94
N LEU A 249 42.30 -11.24 16.01
CA LEU A 249 42.79 -11.07 14.64
C LEU A 249 43.51 -9.74 14.47
N SER A 250 44.79 -9.84 14.14
CA SER A 250 45.74 -8.77 13.95
C SER A 250 45.60 -8.06 12.60
N ARG A 251 45.40 -6.74 12.66
CA ARG A 251 46.15 -5.69 11.97
C ARG A 251 47.03 -6.12 10.78
N GLN A 252 46.64 -5.76 9.56
CA GLN A 252 47.58 -5.46 8.48
C GLN A 252 47.19 -4.18 7.74
N SER A 253 48.10 -3.21 7.85
CA SER A 253 48.20 -1.97 7.08
C SER A 253 48.63 -2.25 5.64
N LYS A 254 48.00 -1.59 4.66
CA LYS A 254 48.66 -1.27 3.38
C LYS A 254 48.31 0.15 2.93
N GLN A 255 49.36 0.97 2.94
CA GLN A 255 49.48 2.23 2.22
C GLN A 255 49.47 1.95 0.71
N ALA A 256 48.79 2.81 -0.06
CA ALA A 256 49.15 3.07 -1.45
C ALA A 256 48.69 4.47 -1.85
N LEU A 257 49.69 5.30 -2.11
CA LEU A 257 49.65 6.62 -2.74
C LEU A 257 49.22 6.45 -4.22
N SER A 258 48.25 7.23 -4.70
CA SER A 258 48.13 7.52 -6.14
C SER A 258 47.37 8.83 -6.39
N THR A 259 48.17 9.86 -6.69
CA THR A 259 47.97 10.96 -7.67
C THR A 259 46.57 11.46 -8.02
N PRO A 260 46.32 12.80 -7.96
CA PRO A 260 45.08 13.41 -8.42
C PRO A 260 45.11 13.70 -9.95
N PRO A 261 43.99 13.51 -10.67
CA PRO A 261 43.88 13.94 -12.07
C PRO A 261 43.53 15.43 -12.21
N PRO A 262 43.80 16.02 -13.39
CA PRO A 262 43.93 17.47 -13.57
C PRO A 262 42.59 18.22 -13.66
N ARG A 263 42.62 19.45 -13.14
CA ARG A 263 41.64 20.53 -13.33
C ARG A 263 41.27 20.70 -14.81
N ARG A 264 40.00 20.43 -15.16
CA ARG A 264 39.43 20.81 -16.45
C ARG A 264 38.45 21.99 -16.31
N ARG A 265 38.91 23.12 -16.86
CA ARG A 265 38.19 24.15 -17.63
C ARG A 265 36.76 24.51 -17.20
N ARG A 266 36.69 25.69 -16.55
CA ARG A 266 35.59 26.66 -16.64
C ARG A 266 35.12 26.80 -18.10
N GLN A 267 33.86 26.48 -18.36
CA GLN A 267 33.14 26.97 -19.53
C GLN A 267 32.08 27.98 -19.07
N ASN A 268 32.22 29.20 -19.58
CA ASN A 268 31.26 30.29 -19.45
C ASN A 268 29.93 29.88 -20.09
N ARG A 269 28.92 29.63 -19.26
CA ARG A 269 27.54 29.48 -19.75
C ARG A 269 26.82 30.82 -19.59
N LYS A 270 26.66 31.49 -20.73
CA LYS A 270 25.86 32.70 -20.93
C LYS A 270 24.53 32.63 -20.17
N GLN A 271 24.32 33.59 -19.28
CA GLN A 271 23.03 33.88 -18.67
C GLN A 271 22.04 34.31 -19.76
N ARG A 272 21.08 33.45 -20.10
CA ARG A 272 19.84 33.88 -20.75
C ARG A 272 18.89 34.36 -19.66
N ARG A 273 18.88 35.66 -19.41
CA ARG A 273 17.79 36.33 -18.71
C ARG A 273 16.53 36.16 -19.55
N ARG A 274 15.63 35.27 -19.12
CA ARG A 274 14.22 35.32 -19.51
C ARG A 274 13.51 36.10 -18.41
N SER A 275 13.03 37.28 -18.76
CA SER A 275 12.11 38.09 -17.97
C SER A 275 10.86 37.27 -17.67
N LEU A 276 10.70 36.88 -16.40
CA LEU A 276 9.42 36.40 -15.88
C LEU A 276 8.49 37.60 -15.75
N SER A 277 7.29 37.49 -16.33
CA SER A 277 6.23 38.47 -16.14
C SER A 277 5.72 38.44 -14.69
N PRO A 278 5.24 39.55 -14.14
CA PRO A 278 4.67 39.57 -12.80
C PRO A 278 3.29 38.90 -12.86
N GLN A 279 3.20 37.65 -12.42
CA GLN A 279 1.91 37.08 -12.04
C GLN A 279 1.57 37.54 -10.63
N SER A 280 0.38 38.16 -10.54
CA SER A 280 -0.31 38.61 -9.35
C SER A 280 -0.30 37.54 -8.25
N LYS A 281 0.34 37.85 -7.12
CA LYS A 281 0.08 37.15 -5.86
C LYS A 281 -1.35 37.45 -5.42
N MET A 282 -2.24 36.48 -5.56
CA MET A 282 -3.49 36.47 -4.80
C MET A 282 -3.13 35.98 -3.39
N ILE A 283 -3.04 36.91 -2.44
CA ILE A 283 -2.94 36.61 -1.02
C ILE A 283 -4.35 36.19 -0.60
N ILE A 284 -4.52 34.90 -0.31
CA ILE A 284 -5.69 34.40 0.40
C ILE A 284 -5.25 34.31 1.86
N GLU A 285 -5.58 35.34 2.63
CA GLU A 285 -5.56 35.26 4.09
C GLU A 285 -6.71 34.35 4.52
N VAL A 286 -6.36 33.23 5.16
CA VAL A 286 -7.33 32.40 5.87
C VAL A 286 -7.13 32.71 7.36
N PRO A 287 -8.13 33.24 8.07
CA PRO A 287 -8.01 33.54 9.49
C PRO A 287 -7.83 32.24 10.29
N PHE A 288 -6.77 32.23 11.09
CA PHE A 288 -6.34 31.13 11.94
C PHE A 288 -6.94 31.31 13.34
N ASP A 289 -8.25 31.10 13.46
CA ASP A 289 -8.93 31.06 14.76
C ASP A 289 -9.83 29.84 14.82
N TYR A 290 -9.24 28.67 15.05
CA TYR A 290 -9.91 27.52 15.68
C TYR A 290 -8.82 26.53 16.03
N TYR A 291 -8.45 26.42 17.31
CA TYR A 291 -8.30 25.17 18.06
C TYR A 291 -7.99 25.50 19.53
N MET A 292 -8.90 25.08 20.40
CA MET A 292 -8.58 24.65 21.76
C MET A 292 -7.79 23.34 21.71
#